data_AF-A0A3A4PM09-F1
#
_entry.id   AF-A0A3A4PM09-F1
#
_cell.length_a   1.000
_cell.length_b   1.000
_cell.length_c   1.000
_cell.angle_alpha   90.00
_cell.angle_beta   90.00
_cell.angle_gamma   90.00
#
_symmetry.space_group_name_H-M   'P 1'
#
loop_
_entity.id
_entity.type
_entity.pdbx_description
1 polymer ?
#
loop_
_entity_poly.entity_id
_entity_poly.type
_entity_poly.pdbx_seq_one_letter_code
_entity_poly.pdbx_strand_id
1 'polypeptide(L)'
;MADPAQTPVLTLRLEDINSTLCRHCAQCCNVKISVHNVDSRLRQYYRKIGMDVQPPISEGAEDCCGEPHDVTIDFGECIHLKKEGNCYECDIYDERPILCKDFNCVAWALVNNAYNEKNVLLMKVQSIKNNL
;
A
#
# COMPACT_ATOMS: atom_id res chain seq x y z
N MET A 1 -19.08 25.34 -14.28
CA MET A 1 -18.17 24.53 -15.11
C MET A 1 -17.01 24.16 -14.20
N ALA A 2 -16.92 22.89 -13.80
CA ALA A 2 -15.85 22.41 -12.92
C ALA A 2 -14.59 22.18 -13.75
N ASP A 3 -13.46 22.70 -13.26
CA ASP A 3 -12.13 22.48 -13.83
C ASP A 3 -11.84 20.96 -13.89
N PRO A 4 -11.39 20.38 -15.02
CA PRO A 4 -10.95 19.00 -15.03
C PRO A 4 -9.76 18.89 -14.07
N ALA A 5 -9.94 18.14 -12.97
CA ALA A 5 -8.93 17.91 -11.96
C ALA A 5 -7.61 17.53 -12.64
N GLN A 6 -6.65 18.45 -12.63
CA GLN A 6 -5.31 18.22 -13.17
C GLN A 6 -4.73 17.03 -12.41
N THR A 7 -4.40 15.96 -13.14
CA THR A 7 -3.70 14.81 -12.56
C THR A 7 -2.42 15.33 -11.91
N PRO A 8 -2.20 15.09 -10.61
CA PRO A 8 -1.03 15.61 -9.92
C PRO A 8 0.24 15.09 -10.60
N VAL A 9 1.11 16.01 -11.02
CA VAL A 9 2.40 15.65 -11.63
C VAL A 9 3.24 14.94 -10.58
N LEU A 10 3.52 13.66 -10.80
CA LEU A 10 4.41 12.87 -9.96
C LEU A 10 5.85 13.35 -10.17
N THR A 11 6.48 13.87 -9.12
CA THR A 11 7.86 14.42 -9.16
C THR A 11 8.82 13.69 -8.22
N LEU A 12 8.36 12.63 -7.55
CA LEU A 12 9.16 11.82 -6.64
C LEU A 12 10.36 11.22 -7.36
N ARG A 13 11.56 11.56 -6.90
CA ARG A 13 12.84 11.01 -7.35
C ARG A 13 13.34 9.97 -6.35
N LEU A 14 14.28 9.14 -6.79
CA LEU A 14 14.90 8.14 -5.91
C LEU A 14 15.55 8.78 -4.66
N GLU A 15 16.15 9.96 -4.84
CA GLU A 15 16.80 10.73 -3.78
C GLU A 15 15.84 11.23 -2.68
N ASP A 16 14.55 11.36 -3.00
CA ASP A 16 13.53 11.81 -2.05
C ASP A 16 13.10 10.71 -1.07
N ILE A 17 13.46 9.45 -1.36
CA ILE A 17 13.10 8.27 -0.57
C ILE A 17 14.08 8.17 0.60
N ASN A 18 13.80 8.90 1.65
CA ASN A 18 14.61 8.91 2.85
C ASN A 18 13.83 8.46 4.09
N SER A 19 14.57 8.34 5.19
CA SER A 19 14.08 7.96 6.50
C SER A 19 12.83 8.72 6.93
N THR A 20 12.82 10.05 6.76
CA THR A 20 11.71 10.91 7.13
C THR A 20 10.46 10.59 6.33
N LEU A 21 10.57 10.47 5.00
CA LEU A 21 9.44 10.11 4.15
C LEU A 21 8.88 8.73 4.49
N CYS A 22 9.75 7.74 4.73
CA CYS A 22 9.35 6.40 5.13
C CYS A 22 8.61 6.36 6.46
N ARG A 23 9.06 7.13 7.47
CA ARG A 23 8.38 7.23 8.77
C ARG A 23 6.98 7.81 8.64
N HIS A 24 6.70 8.62 7.64
CA HIS A 24 5.36 9.19 7.45
C HIS A 24 4.48 8.32 6.55
N CYS A 25 5.05 7.63 5.56
CA CYS A 25 4.27 6.84 4.63
C CYS A 25 4.04 5.39 5.07
N ALA A 26 4.99 4.78 5.80
CA ALA A 26 4.97 3.40 6.30
C ALA A 26 4.68 2.31 5.26
N GLN A 27 4.72 2.63 3.96
CA GLN A 27 4.30 1.70 2.91
C GLN A 27 5.21 0.47 2.84
N CYS A 28 6.47 0.60 3.28
CA CYS A 28 7.41 -0.51 3.43
C CYS A 28 6.97 -1.59 4.41
N CYS A 29 6.10 -1.24 5.34
CA CYS A 29 5.63 -2.14 6.39
C CYS A 29 4.21 -2.65 6.11
N ASN A 30 3.58 -2.29 4.99
CA ASN A 30 2.31 -2.86 4.61
C ASN A 30 2.52 -4.24 3.97
N VAL A 31 1.86 -5.26 4.51
CA VAL A 31 2.02 -6.65 4.10
C VAL A 31 0.88 -7.02 3.17
N LYS A 32 1.20 -7.23 1.89
CA LYS A 32 0.26 -7.73 0.89
C LYS A 32 0.72 -9.06 0.35
N ILE A 33 -0.20 -10.02 0.24
CA ILE A 33 0.09 -11.35 -0.30
C ILE A 33 -0.84 -11.59 -1.48
N SER A 34 -0.24 -11.92 -2.64
CA SER A 34 -0.97 -12.42 -3.79
C SER A 34 -1.20 -13.91 -3.60
N VAL A 35 -2.46 -14.33 -3.64
CA VAL A 35 -2.86 -15.73 -3.55
C VAL A 35 -3.51 -16.11 -4.86
N HIS A 36 -3.01 -17.17 -5.49
CA HIS A 36 -3.43 -17.57 -6.82
C HIS A 36 -4.64 -18.50 -6.79
N ASN A 37 -5.50 -18.35 -7.81
CA ASN A 37 -6.61 -19.26 -8.07
C ASN A 37 -7.50 -19.55 -6.84
N VAL A 38 -7.88 -18.49 -6.11
CA VAL A 38 -8.72 -18.59 -4.92
C VAL A 38 -10.18 -18.62 -5.36
N ASP A 39 -10.97 -19.57 -4.85
CA ASP A 39 -12.40 -19.65 -5.12
C ASP A 39 -13.25 -18.67 -4.29
N SER A 40 -14.52 -18.49 -4.68
CA SER A 40 -15.44 -17.56 -4.00
C SER A 40 -15.62 -17.85 -2.52
N ARG A 41 -15.70 -19.14 -2.14
CA ARG A 41 -15.93 -19.54 -0.75
C ARG A 41 -14.77 -19.11 0.14
N LEU A 42 -13.54 -19.31 -0.31
CA LEU A 42 -12.34 -18.95 0.44
C LEU A 42 -12.17 -17.43 0.52
N ARG A 43 -12.44 -16.69 -0.57
CA ARG A 43 -12.45 -15.22 -0.54
C ARG A 43 -13.48 -14.66 0.44
N GLN A 44 -14.70 -15.22 0.45
CA GLN A 44 -15.73 -14.84 1.40
C GLN A 44 -15.33 -15.13 2.85
N TYR A 45 -14.66 -16.28 3.10
CA TYR A 45 -14.12 -16.59 4.41
C TYR A 45 -13.10 -15.55 4.88
N TYR A 46 -12.11 -15.20 4.04
CA TYR A 46 -11.12 -14.17 4.38
C TYR A 46 -11.77 -12.82 4.73
N ARG A 47 -12.77 -12.39 3.94
CA ARG A 47 -13.50 -11.15 4.23
C ARG A 47 -14.31 -11.25 5.54
N LYS A 48 -14.95 -12.39 5.81
CA LYS A 48 -15.69 -12.63 7.06
C LYS A 48 -14.82 -12.57 8.32
N ILE A 49 -13.54 -12.95 8.22
CA ILE A 49 -12.59 -12.83 9.33
C ILE A 49 -11.90 -11.44 9.40
N GLY A 50 -12.36 -10.48 8.59
CA GLY A 50 -11.92 -9.09 8.63
C GLY A 50 -10.69 -8.77 7.79
N MET A 51 -10.25 -9.66 6.89
CA MET A 51 -9.17 -9.34 5.95
C MET A 51 -9.68 -8.47 4.80
N ASP A 52 -8.86 -7.51 4.36
CA ASP A 52 -9.11 -6.76 3.14
C ASP A 52 -8.63 -7.59 1.93
N VAL A 53 -9.57 -7.98 1.08
CA VAL A 53 -9.33 -8.84 -0.07
C VAL A 53 -9.73 -8.10 -1.33
N GLN A 54 -8.75 -7.91 -2.21
CA GLN A 54 -8.91 -7.30 -3.52
C GLN A 54 -9.04 -8.39 -4.60
N PRO A 55 -9.96 -8.27 -5.57
CA PRO A 55 -10.89 -7.15 -5.78
C PRO A 55 -12.01 -7.07 -4.72
N PRO A 56 -12.56 -5.85 -4.47
CA PRO A 56 -13.57 -5.64 -3.46
C PRO A 56 -14.89 -6.32 -3.85
N ILE A 57 -15.79 -6.45 -2.87
CA ILE A 57 -17.14 -6.99 -3.08
C ILE A 57 -17.90 -6.08 -4.05
N SER A 58 -18.63 -6.69 -5.00
CA SER A 58 -19.52 -5.96 -5.90
C SER A 58 -20.74 -5.45 -5.13
N GLU A 59 -21.27 -4.27 -5.48
CA GLU A 59 -22.40 -3.68 -4.77
C GLU A 59 -23.60 -4.65 -4.68
N GLY A 60 -24.06 -4.91 -3.45
CA GLY A 60 -25.16 -5.84 -3.19
C GLY A 60 -24.84 -7.34 -3.30
N ALA A 61 -23.58 -7.72 -3.51
CA ALA A 61 -23.15 -9.12 -3.61
C ALA A 61 -22.45 -9.62 -2.33
N GLU A 62 -22.30 -10.95 -2.21
CA GLU A 62 -21.51 -11.58 -1.13
C GLU A 62 -20.00 -11.67 -1.45
N ASP A 63 -19.64 -11.51 -2.73
CA ASP A 63 -18.26 -11.61 -3.23
C ASP A 63 -18.06 -10.69 -4.45
N CYS A 64 -16.82 -10.60 -4.95
CA CYS A 64 -16.48 -9.89 -6.17
C CYS A 64 -17.09 -10.57 -7.43
N CYS A 65 -17.02 -11.91 -7.51
CA CYS A 65 -17.62 -12.73 -8.57
C CYS A 65 -17.69 -14.21 -8.13
N GLY A 66 -18.25 -15.10 -8.98
CA GLY A 66 -18.37 -16.54 -8.69
C GLY A 66 -17.16 -17.40 -9.11
N GLU A 67 -16.31 -16.89 -10.00
CA GLU A 67 -15.21 -17.68 -10.60
C GLU A 67 -13.94 -17.68 -9.74
N PRO A 68 -13.12 -18.74 -9.78
CA PRO A 68 -11.77 -18.73 -9.21
C PRO A 68 -10.86 -17.72 -9.92
N HIS A 69 -10.09 -16.95 -9.15
CA HIS A 69 -9.09 -16.02 -9.69
C HIS A 69 -8.08 -15.63 -8.63
N ASP A 70 -7.03 -14.95 -9.07
CA ASP A 70 -6.00 -14.40 -8.20
C ASP A 70 -6.57 -13.25 -7.37
N VAL A 71 -6.15 -13.16 -6.12
CA VAL A 71 -6.53 -12.10 -5.19
C VAL A 71 -5.33 -11.55 -4.46
N THR A 72 -5.45 -10.31 -4.01
CA THR A 72 -4.47 -9.71 -3.09
C THR A 72 -5.13 -9.56 -1.72
N ILE A 73 -4.49 -10.12 -0.70
CA ILE A 73 -4.90 -9.95 0.69
C ILE A 73 -4.00 -8.88 1.30
N ASP A 74 -4.59 -7.80 1.80
CA ASP A 74 -3.91 -6.73 2.53
C ASP A 74 -4.04 -7.02 4.02
N PHE A 75 -2.92 -7.40 4.64
CA PHE A 75 -2.82 -7.64 6.08
C PHE A 75 -2.60 -6.33 6.86
N GLY A 76 -2.57 -5.19 6.18
CA GLY A 76 -2.30 -3.90 6.78
C GLY A 76 -0.83 -3.72 7.14
N GLU A 77 -0.59 -2.84 8.09
CA GLU A 77 0.74 -2.53 8.59
C GLU A 77 1.28 -3.67 9.46
N CYS A 78 2.59 -3.89 9.41
CA CYS A 78 3.30 -4.82 10.28
C CYS A 78 2.93 -4.58 11.75
N ILE A 79 2.68 -5.67 12.50
CA ILE A 79 2.27 -5.61 13.92
C ILE A 79 3.23 -4.85 14.84
N HIS A 80 4.48 -4.69 14.40
CA HIS A 80 5.54 -4.01 15.12
C HIS A 80 5.56 -2.50 14.85
N LEU A 81 4.73 -2.04 13.93
CA LEU A 81 4.63 -0.63 13.56
C LEU A 81 3.59 0.05 14.45
N LYS A 82 4.03 1.09 15.15
CA LYS A 82 3.20 1.92 16.03
C LYS A 82 3.07 3.31 15.42
N LYS A 83 1.86 3.86 15.43
CA LYS A 83 1.60 5.20 14.95
C LYS A 83 1.74 6.21 16.09
N GLU A 84 2.63 7.17 15.91
CA GLU A 84 2.87 8.29 16.84
C GLU A 84 2.58 9.61 16.14
N GLY A 85 1.41 10.18 16.42
CA GLY A 85 0.92 11.36 15.70
C GLY A 85 0.80 11.09 14.19
N ASN A 86 1.62 11.78 13.40
CA ASN A 86 1.67 11.65 11.94
C ASN A 86 2.84 10.76 11.45
N CYS A 87 3.59 10.18 12.37
CA CYS A 87 4.72 9.32 12.09
C CYS A 87 4.45 7.88 12.52
N TYR A 88 5.26 6.98 11.99
CA TYR A 88 5.35 5.59 12.40
C TYR A 88 6.71 5.30 12.99
N GLU A 89 6.70 4.48 14.03
CA GLU A 89 7.86 3.95 14.73
C GLU A 89 7.76 2.44 14.82
N CYS A 90 8.87 1.74 14.93
CA CYS A 90 8.84 0.30 15.11
C CYS A 90 9.64 -0.15 16.32
N ASP A 91 9.06 -1.08 17.07
CA ASP A 91 9.63 -1.64 18.30
C ASP A 91 10.69 -2.74 18.11
N ILE A 92 10.99 -3.16 16.87
CA ILE A 92 12.07 -4.13 16.60
C ILE A 92 13.42 -3.47 16.32
N TYR A 93 13.44 -2.32 15.64
CA TYR A 93 14.70 -1.65 15.33
C TYR A 93 14.63 -0.20 15.79
N ASP A 94 15.57 0.14 16.68
CA ASP A 94 15.71 1.47 17.29
C ASP A 94 15.85 2.59 16.25
N GLU A 95 16.37 2.26 15.06
CA GLU A 95 16.47 3.17 13.90
C GLU A 95 15.98 2.48 12.61
N ARG A 96 14.72 2.01 12.59
CA ARG A 96 14.09 1.46 11.37
C ARG A 96 14.14 2.30 10.09
N PRO A 97 14.31 3.63 10.08
CA PRO A 97 14.43 4.34 8.81
C PRO A 97 15.68 3.94 8.00
N ILE A 98 16.66 3.29 8.64
CA ILE A 98 17.85 2.74 7.98
C ILE A 98 17.48 1.52 7.11
N LEU A 99 16.60 0.62 7.55
CA LEU A 99 16.17 -0.50 6.71
C LEU A 99 15.33 -0.06 5.50
N CYS A 100 14.44 0.94 5.65
CA CYS A 100 13.72 1.47 4.49
C CYS A 100 14.62 2.35 3.58
N LYS A 101 15.77 2.85 4.07
CA LYS A 101 16.86 3.48 3.29
C LYS A 101 17.72 2.44 2.55
N ASP A 102 18.07 1.34 3.20
CA ASP A 102 18.95 0.30 2.68
C ASP A 102 18.22 -0.66 1.71
N PHE A 103 16.94 -0.92 1.97
CA PHE A 103 16.09 -1.79 1.13
C PHE A 103 15.10 -1.02 0.26
N ASN A 104 15.18 0.31 0.26
CA ASN A 104 14.63 1.21 -0.74
C ASN A 104 13.19 0.87 -1.13
N CYS A 105 12.26 1.16 -0.23
CA CYS A 105 10.91 0.62 -0.32
C CYS A 105 10.07 1.24 -1.44
N VAL A 106 10.48 2.41 -1.92
CA VAL A 106 9.99 2.96 -3.18
C VAL A 106 10.74 2.35 -4.37
N ALA A 107 11.98 1.87 -4.26
CA ALA A 107 12.52 0.95 -5.27
C ALA A 107 11.76 -0.37 -5.32
N TRP A 108 11.26 -0.91 -4.20
CA TRP A 108 10.35 -2.07 -4.25
C TRP A 108 9.03 -1.76 -4.98
N ALA A 109 8.49 -0.54 -4.79
CA ALA A 109 7.33 -0.06 -5.55
C ALA A 109 7.64 0.26 -7.04
N LEU A 110 8.86 0.72 -7.35
CA LEU A 110 9.35 0.98 -8.71
C LEU A 110 9.69 -0.33 -9.45
N VAL A 111 10.16 -1.35 -8.75
CA VAL A 111 10.48 -2.69 -9.28
C VAL A 111 9.22 -3.51 -9.51
N ASN A 112 8.17 -3.34 -8.68
CA ASN A 112 6.95 -4.14 -8.78
C ASN A 112 5.81 -3.57 -9.66
N ASN A 113 5.87 -2.37 -10.27
CA ASN A 113 5.04 -2.09 -11.46
C ASN A 113 5.27 -0.74 -12.15
N ALA A 114 5.12 -0.80 -13.48
CA ALA A 114 5.13 0.25 -14.49
C ALA A 114 4.68 1.65 -14.01
N TYR A 115 5.44 2.67 -14.45
CA TYR A 115 5.05 4.08 -14.50
C TYR A 115 3.69 4.23 -15.20
N ASN A 116 2.59 4.12 -14.46
CA ASN A 116 1.26 4.49 -14.94
C ASN A 116 0.61 5.46 -13.95
N GLU A 117 -0.19 6.36 -14.49
CA GLU A 117 -0.87 7.44 -13.78
C GLU A 117 -1.91 6.96 -12.76
N LYS A 118 -2.13 5.63 -12.64
CA LYS A 118 -3.06 5.01 -11.69
C LYS A 118 -2.37 4.45 -10.44
N ASN A 119 -1.09 4.74 -10.24
CA ASN A 119 -0.34 4.26 -9.08
C ASN A 119 -0.72 5.05 -7.80
N VAL A 120 -1.79 4.60 -7.14
CA VAL A 120 -2.33 5.16 -5.88
C VAL A 120 -1.26 5.26 -4.80
N LEU A 121 -0.31 4.32 -4.78
CA LEU A 121 0.80 4.31 -3.83
C LEU A 121 1.75 5.50 -4.07
N LEU A 122 2.15 5.74 -5.33
CA LEU A 122 3.00 6.88 -5.67
C LEU A 122 2.31 8.22 -5.39
N MET A 123 1.02 8.35 -5.68
CA MET A 123 0.26 9.56 -5.35
C MET A 123 0.21 9.81 -3.83
N LYS A 124 -0.02 8.77 -3.03
CA LYS A 124 -0.03 8.87 -1.56
C LYS A 124 1.33 9.30 -1.03
N VAL A 125 2.42 8.69 -1.52
CA VAL A 125 3.78 9.04 -1.12
C VAL A 125 4.15 10.47 -1.54
N GLN A 126 3.77 10.90 -2.75
CA GLN A 126 3.97 12.27 -3.22
C GLN A 126 3.23 13.30 -2.35
N SER A 127 1.98 13.02 -1.97
CA SER A 127 1.21 13.90 -1.09
C SER A 127 1.87 14.06 0.28
N ILE A 128 2.39 12.97 0.85
CA ILE A 128 3.13 13.02 2.11
C ILE A 128 4.39 13.87 1.94
N LYS A 129 5.19 13.64 0.88
CA LYS A 129 6.39 14.44 0.58
C LYS A 129 6.09 15.93 0.53
N ASN A 130 5.00 16.34 -0.13
CA ASN A 130 4.65 17.75 -0.26
C ASN A 130 4.26 18.42 1.07
N ASN A 131 3.96 17.63 2.10
CA ASN A 131 3.54 18.09 3.43
C ASN A 131 4.62 17.88 4.51
N LEU A 132 5.80 17.38 4.15
CA LEU A 132 6.99 17.31 5.01
C LEU A 132 7.78 18.62 4.93
#